data_AF-A0A5A8AFG6-F1
#
_entry.id   AF-A0A5A8AFG6-F1
#
_cell.length_a   1.000
_cell.length_b   1.000
_cell.length_c   1.000
_cell.angle_alpha   90.00
_cell.angle_beta   90.00
_cell.angle_gamma   90.00
#
_symmetry.space_group_name_H-M   'P 1'
#
loop_
_entity.id
_entity.type
_entity.pdbx_description
1 polymer ?
#
loop_
_entity_poly.entity_id
_entity_poly.type
_entity_poly.pdbx_seq_one_letter_code
_entity_poly.pdbx_strand_id
1 'polypeptide(L)' 'MQVLIKRNWQYILYKENQKYFLEVICGGAAMFELKIALNSEEINDYLSDGEIFIDKLAEKIRNSPGEYLARKAE' A
#
# COMPACT_ATOMS: atom_id res chain seq x y z
N MET A 1 11.42 6.02 9.05
CA MET A 1 10.73 4.77 8.68
C MET A 1 10.35 3.93 9.90
N GLN A 2 9.07 3.63 10.09
CA GLN A 2 8.53 2.67 11.08
C GLN A 2 7.59 1.70 10.37
N VAL A 3 7.94 0.41 10.30
CA VAL A 3 7.08 -0.60 9.66
C VAL A 3 5.91 -0.92 10.58
N LEU A 4 4.69 -0.83 10.03
CA LEU A 4 3.44 -1.11 10.75
C LEU A 4 2.94 -2.52 10.42
N ILE A 5 2.89 -2.86 9.13
CA ILE A 5 2.46 -4.17 8.65
C ILE A 5 3.44 -4.61 7.58
N LYS A 6 3.87 -5.86 7.65
CA LYS A 6 4.71 -6.47 6.62
C LYS A 6 4.14 -7.84 6.28
N ARG A 7 3.64 -7.96 5.06
CA ARG A 7 3.13 -9.22 4.52
C ARG A 7 4.06 -9.70 3.43
N ASN A 8 4.75 -10.80 3.72
CA ASN A 8 5.84 -11.29 2.89
C ASN A 8 5.35 -11.56 1.46
N TRP A 9 6.07 -11.01 0.46
CA TRP A 9 5.74 -11.14 -0.97
C TRP A 9 4.39 -10.56 -1.40
N GLN A 10 3.77 -9.71 -0.57
CA GLN A 10 2.50 -9.06 -0.89
C GLN A 10 2.60 -7.54 -0.76
N TYR A 11 2.84 -7.03 0.44
CA TYR A 11 2.91 -5.59 0.68
C TYR A 11 3.60 -5.24 2.00
N ILE A 12 4.05 -4.00 2.12
CA ILE A 12 4.66 -3.41 3.31
C ILE A 12 4.00 -2.05 3.57
N LEU A 13 3.34 -1.93 4.72
CA LEU A 13 2.86 -0.66 5.24
C LEU A 13 3.89 -0.13 6.25
N TYR A 14 4.35 1.08 6.03
CA TYR A 14 5.24 1.78 6.95
C TYR A 14 4.90 3.25 7.03
N LYS A 15 5.27 3.85 8.16
CA LYS A 15 5.12 5.27 8.43
C LYS A 15 6.46 5.97 8.30
N GLU A 16 6.48 7.10 7.62
CA GLU A 16 7.66 7.93 7.45
C GLU A 16 7.28 9.41 7.43
N ASN A 17 7.96 10.23 8.24
CA ASN A 17 7.69 11.68 8.35
C ASN A 17 6.19 12.02 8.51
N GLN A 18 5.49 11.27 9.37
CA GLN A 18 4.04 11.37 9.63
C GLN A 18 3.12 10.97 8.46
N LYS A 19 3.68 10.54 7.32
CA LYS A 19 2.94 9.97 6.20
C LYS A 19 2.96 8.45 6.27
N TYR A 20 1.89 7.83 5.78
CA TYR A 20 1.80 6.38 5.67
C TYR A 20 2.06 5.99 4.22
N PHE A 21 2.93 5.02 4.01
CA PHE A 21 3.31 4.51 2.71
C PHE A 21 2.98 3.03 2.65
N LEU A 22 2.32 2.64 1.56
CA LEU A 22 2.04 1.26 1.23
C LEU A 22 2.83 0.88 -0.02
N GLU A 23 3.77 -0.04 0.16
CA GLU A 23 4.52 -0.67 -0.91
C GLU A 23 3.87 -2.00 -1.24
N VAL A 24 3.32 -2.14 -2.44
CA VAL A 24 2.65 -3.37 -2.89
C VAL A 24 3.51 -4.03 -3.96
N ILE A 25 3.78 -5.32 -3.77
CA ILE A 25 4.53 -6.14 -4.72
C ILE A 25 3.54 -6.65 -5.77
N CYS A 26 3.58 -6.04 -6.95
CA CYS A 26 2.79 -6.46 -8.09
C CYS A 26 3.57 -7.55 -8.85
N GLY A 27 3.35 -8.81 -8.46
CA GLY A 27 3.90 -9.98 -9.14
C GLY A 27 2.88 -10.59 -10.10
N GLY A 28 3.02 -10.28 -11.39
CA GLY A 28 2.24 -10.83 -12.50
C GLY A 28 3.16 -11.16 -13.69
N ALA A 29 3.13 -10.34 -14.74
CA ALA A 29 4.00 -10.48 -15.92
C ALA A 29 5.41 -9.90 -15.74
N ALA A 30 5.54 -8.85 -14.91
CA ALA A 30 6.81 -8.28 -14.47
C ALA A 30 6.69 -8.00 -12.97
N MET A 31 7.72 -8.33 -12.20
CA MET A 31 7.74 -8.09 -10.77
C MET A 31 8.15 -6.64 -10.53
N PHE A 32 7.25 -5.82 -9.99
CA PHE A 32 7.55 -4.45 -9.61
C PHE A 32 6.86 -4.08 -8.30
N GLU A 33 7.43 -3.09 -7.63
CA GLU A 33 6.92 -2.57 -6.37
C GLU A 33 6.24 -1.23 -6.64
N LEU A 34 4.96 -1.13 -6.25
CA LEU A 34 4.22 0.12 -6.31
C LEU A 34 4.14 0.72 -4.91
N LYS A 35 4.87 1.81 -4.73
CA LYS A 35 4.81 2.64 -3.52
C LYS A 35 3.77 3.72 -3.69
N ILE A 36 2.78 3.76 -2.81
CA ILE A 36 1.79 4.84 -2.74
C ILE A 36 1.76 5.46 -1.35
N ALA A 37 1.46 6.76 -1.26
CA ALA A 37 1.17 7.41 0.00
C ALA A 37 -0.34 7.34 0.29
N LEU A 38 -0.71 6.88 1.50
CA LEU A 38 -2.11 6.89 1.92
C LEU A 38 -2.55 8.32 2.18
N ASN A 39 -3.77 8.63 1.74
CA ASN A 39 -4.45 9.88 2.08
C ASN A 39 -5.06 9.80 3.48
N SER A 40 -5.47 10.95 4.02
CA SER A 40 -6.12 11.05 5.33
C SER A 40 -7.34 10.13 5.48
N GLU A 41 -8.12 9.95 4.40
CA GLU A 41 -9.27 9.04 4.38
C GLU A 41 -8.86 7.57 4.51
N GLU A 42 -7.84 7.13 3.75
CA GLU A 42 -7.32 5.76 3.81
C GLU A 42 -6.66 5.46 5.15
N ILE A 43 -6.03 6.47 5.77
CA ILE A 43 -5.49 6.36 7.13
C ILE A 43 -6.63 6.18 8.14
N ASN A 44 -7.74 6.91 7.98
CA ASN A 44 -8.89 6.78 8.88
C ASN A 44 -9.57 5.41 8.72
N ASP A 45 -9.66 4.90 7.49
CA ASP A 45 -10.18 3.57 7.19
C ASP A 45 -9.26 2.49 7.78
N TYR A 46 -7.94 2.62 7.61
CA TYR A 46 -6.95 1.79 8.28
C TYR A 46 -7.08 1.83 9.82
N LEU A 47 -7.34 3.00 10.41
CA LEU A 47 -7.54 3.12 11.86
C LEU A 47 -8.85 2.49 12.34
N SER A 48 -9.84 2.33 11.46
CA SER A 48 -11.15 1.75 11.77
C SER A 48 -11.23 0.25 11.49
N ASP A 49 -10.82 -0.18 10.30
CA ASP A 49 -10.89 -1.57 9.81
C ASP A 49 -9.57 -2.33 10.06
N GLY A 50 -8.49 -1.62 10.38
CA GLY A 50 -7.18 -2.19 10.66
C GLY A 50 -6.49 -2.77 9.43
N GLU A 51 -5.87 -3.94 9.61
CA GLU A 51 -5.17 -4.67 8.55
C GLU A 51 -6.08 -5.03 7.36
N ILE A 52 -7.38 -5.25 7.60
CA ILE A 52 -8.31 -5.75 6.58
C ILE A 52 -8.45 -4.75 5.42
N PHE A 53 -8.51 -3.45 5.73
CA PHE A 53 -8.52 -2.40 4.71
C PHE A 53 -7.24 -2.42 3.86
N ILE A 54 -6.08 -2.55 4.50
CA ILE A 54 -4.78 -2.57 3.81
C ILE A 54 -4.65 -3.80 2.92
N ASP A 55 -5.13 -4.95 3.37
CA ASP A 55 -5.13 -6.19 2.60
C ASP A 55 -5.98 -6.03 1.32
N LYS A 56 -7.21 -5.50 1.44
CA LYS A 56 -8.08 -5.17 0.30
C LYS A 56 -7.45 -4.13 -0.62
N LEU A 57 -6.81 -3.11 -0.06
CA LEU A 57 -6.17 -2.05 -0.83
C LEU A 57 -4.97 -2.60 -1.63
N ALA A 58 -4.12 -3.41 -1.00
CA ALA A 58 -3.00 -4.06 -1.64
C ALA A 58 -3.46 -5.04 -2.73
N GLU A 59 -4.54 -5.79 -2.49
CA GLU A 59 -5.14 -6.66 -3.51
C GLU A 59 -5.66 -5.85 -4.70
N LYS A 60 -6.36 -4.73 -4.47
CA LYS A 60 -6.81 -3.84 -5.56
C LYS A 60 -5.64 -3.27 -6.35
N ILE A 61 -4.58 -2.82 -5.68
CA ILE A 61 -3.37 -2.30 -6.32
C ILE A 61 -2.71 -3.39 -7.17
N ARG A 62 -2.60 -4.61 -6.64
CA ARG A 62 -2.02 -5.74 -7.36
C ARG A 62 -2.84 -6.15 -8.58
N ASN A 63 -4.16 -6.11 -8.49
CA ASN A 63 -5.06 -6.46 -9.60
C ASN A 63 -5.13 -5.36 -10.66
N SER A 64 -5.07 -4.09 -10.25
CA SER A 64 -5.20 -2.93 -11.14
C SER A 64 -4.09 -1.90 -10.91
N PRO A 65 -2.80 -2.26 -11.06
CA PRO A 65 -1.71 -1.34 -10.73
C PRO A 65 -1.69 -0.10 -11.62
N GLY A 66 -2.23 -0.20 -12.85
CA GLY A 66 -2.34 0.91 -13.80
C GLY A 66 -3.08 2.13 -13.24
N GLU A 67 -4.14 1.90 -12.46
CA GLU A 67 -4.95 2.96 -11.84
C GLU A 67 -4.18 3.69 -10.73
N TYR A 68 -3.24 2.99 -10.09
CA TYR A 68 -2.46 3.50 -8.97
C TYR A 68 -1.09 4.04 -9.37
N LEU A 69 -0.64 3.82 -10.62
CA LEU A 69 0.59 4.41 -11.16
C LEU A 69 0.58 5.93 -11.08
N ALA A 70 -0.58 6.57 -11.30
CA ALA A 70 -0.74 8.02 -11.17
C ALA A 70 -0.59 8.53 -9.72
N ARG A 71 -0.81 7.65 -8.73
CA ARG A 71 -0.64 7.93 -7.29
C ARG A 71 0.67 7.41 -6.73
N LYS A 72 1.58 6.94 -7.60
CA LYS A 72 2.90 6.47 -7.18
C LYS A 72 3.63 7.61 -6.47
N ALA A 73 4.12 7.32 -5.26
CA ALA A 73 5.04 8.20 -4.57
C ALA A 73 6.47 7.94 -5.09
N GLU A 74 7.16 8.99 -5.51
CA GLU A 74 8.59 8.97 -5.85
C GLU A 74 9.48 8.97 -4.61
#